data_AF-A0A9X4AXS1-F1
#
_entry.id   AF-A0A9X4AXS1-F1
#
_cell.length_a   1.000
_cell.length_b   1.000
_cell.length_c   1.000
_cell.angle_alpha   90.00
_cell.angle_beta   90.00
_cell.angle_gamma   90.00
#
_symmetry.space_group_name_H-M   'P 1'
#
loop_
_entity.id
_entity.type
_entity.pdbx_description
1 polymer ?
#
loop_
_entity_poly.entity_id
_entity_poly.type
_entity_poly.pdbx_seq_one_letter_code
_entity_poly.pdbx_strand_id
1 'polypeptide(L)'
;MTRLVAIQPFLWVQFFRWLMELQPTLVDLRLVLLRELRRTDKLARRHDELVDVYWKLSWATGHLVALAMAGGPTQFEGLSEEDVETIARLDCTRIALETGIIGITLRGVWATARLGKLALPYQKRQYQEAERYIDVASSGLSLVAIGHRHARLRAEVGKVLETGPRLSGEDLVSDLVRDAAGTIAGQWTMFMDEPDVLAAIHRENGADLALLASRMASPGSPYQFERMVDVPDALASCIAANSPVEWMESPEMLGSLGAVPWVSRAGLEDLHLPADFLTAARGVWDAAWAKPVLLSAREPFLWARPIQQAPKVVSRKGPCPCGSGKKYKRCCGA
;
A
#
# COMPACT_ATOMS: atom_id res chain seq x y z
N MET A 1 -12.45 -17.64 8.71
CA MET A 1 -12.78 -16.69 7.63
C MET A 1 -14.12 -16.98 6.95
N THR A 2 -14.42 -18.22 6.57
CA THR A 2 -15.66 -18.62 5.86
C THR A 2 -16.96 -18.04 6.45
N ARG A 3 -17.11 -18.05 7.78
CA ARG A 3 -18.29 -17.45 8.45
C ARG A 3 -18.37 -15.93 8.29
N LEU A 4 -17.23 -15.22 8.35
CA LEU A 4 -17.17 -13.77 8.16
C LEU A 4 -17.49 -13.38 6.71
N VAL A 5 -16.99 -14.15 5.74
CA VAL A 5 -17.30 -13.94 4.31
C VAL A 5 -18.81 -14.09 4.07
N ALA A 6 -19.44 -15.11 4.66
CA ALA A 6 -20.87 -15.36 4.49
C ALA A 6 -21.76 -14.22 5.04
N ILE A 7 -21.34 -13.56 6.12
CA ILE A 7 -22.09 -12.43 6.72
C ILE A 7 -21.65 -11.06 6.19
N GLN A 8 -20.58 -10.99 5.40
CA GLN A 8 -20.02 -9.73 4.91
C GLN A 8 -21.03 -8.85 4.18
N PRO A 9 -21.89 -9.37 3.28
CA PRO A 9 -22.88 -8.55 2.58
C PRO A 9 -23.86 -7.83 3.52
N PHE A 10 -24.07 -8.34 4.74
CA PHE A 10 -24.97 -7.72 5.72
C PHE A 10 -24.24 -6.73 6.65
N LEU A 11 -22.90 -6.81 6.72
CA LEU A 11 -22.08 -6.05 7.67
C LEU A 11 -21.11 -5.08 7.00
N TRP A 12 -21.10 -4.97 5.66
CA TRP A 12 -20.12 -4.16 4.93
C TRP A 12 -20.09 -2.70 5.39
N VAL A 13 -21.26 -2.10 5.66
CA VAL A 13 -21.37 -0.72 6.19
C VAL A 13 -20.69 -0.61 7.56
N GLN A 14 -20.87 -1.63 8.41
CA GLN A 14 -20.27 -1.63 9.75
C GLN A 14 -18.76 -1.83 9.68
N PHE A 15 -18.26 -2.68 8.78
CA PHE A 15 -16.82 -2.81 8.52
C PHE A 15 -16.22 -1.52 7.98
N PHE A 16 -16.92 -0.84 7.07
CA PHE A 16 -16.53 0.47 6.56
C PHE A 16 -16.47 1.53 7.67
N ARG A 17 -17.50 1.59 8.53
CA ARG A 17 -17.51 2.49 9.69
C ARG A 17 -16.33 2.23 10.62
N TRP A 18 -16.10 0.96 11.00
CA TRP A 18 -14.95 0.60 11.83
C TRP A 18 -13.62 0.95 11.19
N LEU A 19 -13.49 0.82 9.87
CA LEU A 19 -12.28 1.26 9.16
C LEU A 19 -12.06 2.77 9.32
N MET A 20 -13.11 3.57 9.16
CA MET A 20 -13.03 5.03 9.30
C MET A 20 -12.77 5.48 10.75
N GLU A 21 -13.31 4.77 11.74
CA GLU A 21 -13.05 5.03 13.16
C GLU A 21 -11.63 4.62 13.58
N LEU A 22 -11.12 3.52 13.02
CA LEU A 22 -9.81 2.96 13.38
C LEU A 22 -8.64 3.79 12.83
N GLN A 23 -8.78 4.34 11.62
CA GLN A 23 -7.66 4.97 10.91
C GLN A 23 -7.03 6.14 11.71
N PRO A 24 -7.80 7.11 12.25
CA PRO A 24 -7.24 8.19 13.06
C PRO A 24 -6.48 7.69 14.28
N THR A 25 -7.01 6.65 14.96
CA THR A 25 -6.37 6.06 16.14
C THR A 25 -5.03 5.42 15.79
N LEU A 26 -4.95 4.71 14.66
CA LEU A 26 -3.71 4.13 14.16
C LEU A 26 -2.67 5.21 13.82
N VAL A 27 -3.09 6.30 13.16
CA VAL A 27 -2.22 7.43 12.82
C VAL A 27 -1.67 8.09 14.08
N ASP A 28 -2.52 8.40 15.06
CA ASP A 28 -2.12 9.05 16.31
C ASP A 28 -1.13 8.17 17.10
N LEU A 29 -1.43 6.86 17.23
CA LEU A 29 -0.54 5.92 17.90
C LEU A 29 0.83 5.85 17.21
N ARG A 30 0.85 5.79 15.87
CA ARG A 30 2.09 5.84 15.08
C ARG A 30 2.88 7.11 15.36
N LEU A 31 2.23 8.28 15.40
CA LEU A 31 2.89 9.56 15.69
C LEU A 31 3.49 9.60 17.10
N VAL A 32 2.81 9.03 18.09
CA VAL A 32 3.34 8.89 19.46
C VAL A 32 4.59 8.01 19.47
N LEU A 33 4.54 6.83 18.86
CA LEU A 33 5.68 5.91 18.78
C LEU A 33 6.88 6.51 18.03
N LEU A 34 6.62 7.20 16.90
CA LEU A 34 7.64 7.90 16.11
C LEU A 34 8.30 9.03 16.91
N ARG A 35 7.54 9.77 17.73
CA ARG A 35 8.09 10.83 18.57
C ARG A 35 9.07 10.27 19.62
N GLU A 36 8.75 9.12 20.21
CA GLU A 36 9.64 8.45 21.15
C GLU A 36 10.88 7.87 20.46
N LEU A 37 10.71 7.28 19.27
CA LEU A 37 11.83 6.82 18.43
C LEU A 37 12.80 7.94 18.08
N ARG A 38 12.32 9.12 17.66
CA ARG A 38 13.18 10.25 17.29
C ARG A 38 14.12 10.72 18.41
N ARG A 39 13.79 10.46 19.67
CA ARG A 39 14.60 10.88 20.82
C ARG A 39 15.82 9.99 21.07
N THR A 40 15.75 8.71 20.69
CA THR A 40 16.73 7.70 21.16
C THR A 40 17.07 6.61 20.14
N ASP A 41 16.43 6.61 18.97
CA ASP A 41 16.46 5.55 17.94
C ASP A 41 16.12 4.14 18.46
N LYS A 42 15.60 4.06 19.69
CA LYS A 42 15.28 2.83 20.42
C LYS A 42 13.96 3.02 21.17
N LEU A 43 13.02 2.11 20.98
CA LEU A 43 11.84 2.07 21.85
C LEU A 43 12.21 1.38 23.16
N ALA A 44 12.01 2.08 24.28
CA ALA A 44 12.11 1.45 25.59
C ALA A 44 11.00 0.40 25.78
N ARG A 45 11.29 -0.68 26.50
CA ARG A 45 10.34 -1.79 26.78
C ARG A 45 8.99 -1.36 27.35
N ARG A 46 8.94 -0.20 28.02
CA ARG A 46 7.67 0.39 28.50
C ARG A 46 6.67 0.69 27.38
N HIS A 47 7.10 0.70 26.12
CA HIS A 47 6.23 0.89 24.96
C HIS A 47 5.84 -0.42 24.27
N ASP A 48 6.28 -1.60 24.75
CA ASP A 48 6.03 -2.88 24.07
C ASP A 48 4.53 -3.15 23.92
N GLU A 49 3.71 -2.80 24.92
CA GLU A 49 2.24 -2.87 24.84
C GLU A 49 1.66 -1.95 23.77
N LEU A 50 2.16 -0.72 23.65
CA LEU A 50 1.72 0.22 22.61
C LEU A 50 2.14 -0.24 21.21
N VAL A 51 3.31 -0.88 21.10
CA VAL A 51 3.78 -1.48 19.85
C VAL A 51 2.93 -2.68 19.45
N ASP A 52 2.52 -3.51 20.40
CA ASP A 52 1.58 -4.63 20.17
C ASP A 52 0.21 -4.12 19.72
N VAL A 53 -0.32 -3.08 20.37
CA VAL A 53 -1.57 -2.43 19.93
C VAL A 53 -1.40 -1.87 18.52
N TYR A 54 -0.33 -1.15 18.22
CA TYR A 54 -0.06 -0.62 16.87
C TYR A 54 -0.03 -1.74 15.82
N TRP A 55 0.64 -2.86 16.13
CA TRP A 55 0.69 -4.03 15.25
C TRP A 55 -0.70 -4.60 14.97
N LYS A 56 -1.48 -4.83 16.03
CA LYS A 56 -2.86 -5.35 15.92
C LYS A 56 -3.77 -4.41 15.14
N LEU A 57 -3.72 -3.11 15.40
CA LEU A 57 -4.52 -2.11 14.70
C LEU A 57 -4.12 -2.00 13.21
N SER A 58 -2.83 -2.15 12.88
CA SER A 58 -2.38 -2.20 11.49
C SER A 58 -3.00 -3.37 10.74
N TRP A 59 -2.93 -4.59 11.29
CA TRP A 59 -3.55 -5.77 10.68
C TRP A 59 -5.07 -5.68 10.64
N ALA A 60 -5.70 -5.13 11.68
CA ALA A 60 -7.13 -4.86 11.69
C ALA A 60 -7.54 -3.93 10.54
N THR A 61 -6.77 -2.87 10.25
CA THR A 61 -7.00 -2.00 9.08
C THR A 61 -7.00 -2.80 7.78
N GLY A 62 -6.00 -3.66 7.56
CA GLY A 62 -5.96 -4.52 6.37
C GLY A 62 -7.19 -5.43 6.24
N HIS A 63 -7.60 -6.08 7.33
CA HIS A 63 -8.79 -6.93 7.34
C HIS A 63 -10.07 -6.14 7.09
N LEU A 64 -10.22 -4.96 7.70
CA LEU A 64 -11.39 -4.10 7.51
C LEU A 64 -11.47 -3.54 6.09
N VAL A 65 -10.35 -3.18 5.47
CA VAL A 65 -10.30 -2.78 4.05
C VAL A 65 -10.83 -3.93 3.17
N ALA A 66 -10.34 -5.15 3.38
CA ALA A 66 -10.78 -6.30 2.59
C ALA A 66 -12.28 -6.60 2.84
N LEU A 67 -12.73 -6.59 4.08
CA LEU A 67 -14.13 -6.87 4.44
C LEU A 67 -15.10 -5.77 3.97
N ALA A 68 -14.71 -4.50 4.05
CA ALA A 68 -15.55 -3.39 3.61
C ALA A 68 -15.75 -3.38 2.09
N MET A 69 -14.77 -3.88 1.32
CA MET A 69 -14.77 -3.80 -0.16
C MET A 69 -15.06 -5.14 -0.85
N ALA A 70 -15.38 -6.20 -0.10
CA ALA A 70 -15.49 -7.55 -0.67
C ALA A 70 -16.61 -7.73 -1.68
N GLY A 71 -17.75 -7.06 -1.46
CA GLY A 71 -18.87 -7.11 -2.39
C GLY A 71 -18.64 -6.36 -3.71
N GLY A 72 -17.56 -5.57 -3.81
CA GLY A 72 -17.27 -4.81 -5.02
C GLY A 72 -18.38 -3.81 -5.38
N PRO A 73 -18.54 -3.43 -6.66
CA PRO A 73 -19.51 -2.42 -7.07
C PRO A 73 -20.97 -2.75 -6.74
N THR A 74 -21.34 -4.04 -6.73
CA THR A 74 -22.74 -4.46 -6.51
C THR A 74 -23.23 -4.19 -5.10
N GLN A 75 -22.33 -4.12 -4.10
CA GLN A 75 -22.73 -3.82 -2.72
C GLN A 75 -23.16 -2.35 -2.52
N PHE A 76 -22.91 -1.49 -3.50
CA PHE A 76 -23.29 -0.08 -3.49
C PHE A 76 -24.56 0.19 -4.29
N GLU A 77 -25.21 -0.85 -4.84
CA GLU A 77 -26.51 -0.73 -5.49
C GLU A 77 -27.54 -0.18 -4.49
N GLY A 78 -28.22 0.90 -4.85
CA GLY A 78 -29.21 1.57 -4.00
C GLY A 78 -28.66 2.69 -3.10
N LEU A 79 -27.34 2.93 -3.11
CA LEU A 79 -26.77 4.15 -2.52
C LEU A 79 -26.98 5.35 -3.46
N SER A 80 -26.87 6.56 -2.90
CA SER A 80 -26.87 7.78 -3.71
C SER A 80 -25.60 7.89 -4.56
N GLU A 81 -25.65 8.68 -5.65
CA GLU A 81 -24.46 8.94 -6.46
C GLU A 81 -23.32 9.59 -5.65
N GLU A 82 -23.66 10.46 -4.69
CA GLU A 82 -22.70 11.12 -3.79
C GLU A 82 -22.00 10.13 -2.85
N ASP A 83 -22.75 9.17 -2.29
CA ASP A 83 -22.18 8.11 -1.45
C ASP A 83 -21.24 7.22 -2.26
N VAL A 84 -21.66 6.82 -3.47
CA VAL A 84 -20.85 6.02 -4.39
C VAL A 84 -19.57 6.76 -4.78
N GLU A 85 -19.66 8.06 -5.08
CA GLU A 85 -18.52 8.91 -5.37
C GLU A 85 -17.57 9.02 -4.17
N THR A 86 -18.10 9.21 -2.96
CA THR A 86 -17.31 9.25 -1.72
C THR A 86 -16.52 7.96 -1.52
N ILE A 87 -17.17 6.81 -1.74
CA ILE A 87 -16.53 5.49 -1.65
C ILE A 87 -15.48 5.30 -2.76
N ALA A 88 -15.79 5.73 -3.98
CA ALA A 88 -14.88 5.61 -5.13
C ALA A 88 -13.60 6.45 -4.96
N ARG A 89 -13.70 7.57 -4.24
CA ARG A 89 -12.58 8.44 -3.87
C ARG A 89 -11.74 7.88 -2.72
N LEU A 90 -12.23 6.85 -2.01
CA LEU A 90 -11.48 6.23 -0.94
C LEU A 90 -10.28 5.45 -1.51
N ASP A 91 -9.08 5.98 -1.30
CA ASP A 91 -7.84 5.30 -1.68
C ASP A 91 -7.52 4.20 -0.64
N CYS A 92 -8.16 3.05 -0.80
CA CYS A 92 -7.96 1.86 0.04
C CYS A 92 -6.50 1.40 0.01
N THR A 93 -5.84 1.54 -1.14
CA THR A 93 -4.41 1.23 -1.28
C THR A 93 -3.57 2.16 -0.43
N ARG A 94 -3.83 3.47 -0.41
CA ARG A 94 -3.14 4.42 0.46
C ARG A 94 -3.37 4.14 1.94
N ILE A 95 -4.62 3.90 2.35
CA ILE A 95 -4.94 3.58 3.75
C ILE A 95 -4.10 2.40 4.23
N ALA A 96 -3.99 1.37 3.38
CA ALA A 96 -3.20 0.18 3.66
C ALA A 96 -1.69 0.44 3.59
N LEU A 97 -1.23 1.19 2.58
CA LEU A 97 0.18 1.52 2.36
C LEU A 97 0.75 2.37 3.50
N GLU A 98 -0.07 3.24 4.10
CA GLU A 98 0.31 4.05 5.27
C GLU A 98 0.64 3.19 6.50
N THR A 99 0.28 1.91 6.55
CA THR A 99 0.74 1.03 7.65
C THR A 99 2.19 0.58 7.48
N GLY A 100 2.78 0.72 6.28
CA GLY A 100 4.16 0.32 5.98
C GLY A 100 4.39 -1.19 5.84
N ILE A 101 3.32 -2.00 5.86
CA ILE A 101 3.39 -3.47 5.84
C ILE A 101 2.83 -3.98 4.52
N ILE A 102 3.64 -4.73 3.76
CA ILE A 102 3.24 -5.14 2.41
C ILE A 102 1.99 -6.03 2.38
N GLY A 103 1.85 -6.98 3.30
CA GLY A 103 0.64 -7.81 3.38
C GLY A 103 -0.64 -6.99 3.57
N ILE A 104 -0.56 -5.85 4.27
CA ILE A 104 -1.69 -4.94 4.42
C ILE A 104 -1.89 -4.14 3.14
N THR A 105 -0.84 -3.55 2.56
CA THR A 105 -0.86 -2.85 1.27
C THR A 105 -1.55 -3.68 0.18
N LEU A 106 -1.21 -4.97 0.06
CA LEU A 106 -1.80 -5.89 -0.91
C LEU A 106 -3.33 -6.02 -0.74
N ARG A 107 -3.86 -5.91 0.48
CA ARG A 107 -5.32 -5.88 0.70
C ARG A 107 -5.96 -4.58 0.22
N GLY A 108 -5.28 -3.45 0.38
CA GLY A 108 -5.69 -2.19 -0.23
C GLY A 108 -5.70 -2.26 -1.76
N VAL A 109 -4.66 -2.85 -2.34
CA VAL A 109 -4.57 -3.12 -3.79
C VAL A 109 -5.72 -4.03 -4.25
N TRP A 110 -5.99 -5.12 -3.54
CA TRP A 110 -7.11 -6.02 -3.80
C TRP A 110 -8.45 -5.29 -3.77
N ALA A 111 -8.69 -4.48 -2.74
CA ALA A 111 -9.93 -3.75 -2.54
C ALA A 111 -10.18 -2.79 -3.70
N THR A 112 -9.17 -1.99 -4.05
CA THR A 112 -9.23 -1.05 -5.17
C THR A 112 -9.44 -1.77 -6.51
N ALA A 113 -8.78 -2.91 -6.72
CA ALA A 113 -8.99 -3.72 -7.91
C ALA A 113 -10.45 -4.19 -8.03
N ARG A 114 -11.11 -4.59 -6.93
CA ARG A 114 -12.52 -5.01 -6.98
C ARG A 114 -13.44 -3.90 -7.47
N LEU A 115 -13.17 -2.64 -7.12
CA LEU A 115 -13.98 -1.49 -7.55
C LEU A 115 -13.89 -1.23 -9.06
N GLY A 116 -12.76 -1.57 -9.70
CA GLY A 116 -12.59 -1.53 -11.16
C GLY A 116 -12.91 -0.15 -11.74
N LYS A 117 -13.91 -0.10 -12.64
CA LYS A 117 -14.31 1.14 -13.33
C LYS A 117 -14.74 2.26 -12.36
N LEU A 118 -15.26 1.92 -11.19
CA LEU A 118 -15.68 2.90 -10.19
C LEU A 118 -14.49 3.70 -9.65
N ALA A 119 -13.39 3.03 -9.32
CA ALA A 119 -12.18 3.67 -8.78
C ALA A 119 -11.26 4.26 -9.87
N LEU A 120 -11.30 3.71 -11.10
CA LEU A 120 -10.35 4.04 -12.16
C LEU A 120 -10.18 5.55 -12.43
N PRO A 121 -11.22 6.39 -12.57
CA PRO A 121 -11.05 7.82 -12.85
C PRO A 121 -10.26 8.55 -11.77
N TYR A 122 -10.46 8.17 -10.49
CA TYR A 122 -9.78 8.77 -9.35
C TYR A 122 -8.33 8.33 -9.28
N GLN A 123 -8.06 7.04 -9.48
CA GLN A 123 -6.69 6.50 -9.47
C GLN A 123 -5.86 7.08 -10.62
N LYS A 124 -6.44 7.24 -11.81
CA LYS A 124 -5.78 7.92 -12.94
C LYS A 124 -5.40 9.35 -12.62
N ARG A 125 -6.34 10.12 -12.06
CA ARG A 125 -6.12 11.51 -11.70
C ARG A 125 -5.01 11.62 -10.64
N GLN A 126 -5.12 10.83 -9.57
CA GLN A 126 -4.14 10.82 -8.49
C GLN A 126 -2.75 10.43 -8.96
N TYR A 127 -2.62 9.45 -9.87
CA TYR A 127 -1.34 9.07 -10.45
C TYR A 127 -0.74 10.19 -11.32
N GLN A 128 -1.56 10.80 -12.18
CA GLN A 128 -1.12 11.86 -13.08
C GLN A 128 -0.77 13.16 -12.34
N GLU A 129 -1.45 13.44 -11.24
CA GLU A 129 -1.25 14.63 -10.39
C GLU A 129 -0.35 14.33 -9.18
N ALA A 130 0.31 13.17 -9.16
CA ALA A 130 1.14 12.77 -8.02
C ALA A 130 2.35 13.69 -7.88
N GLU A 131 2.46 14.33 -6.71
CA GLU A 131 3.61 15.16 -6.33
C GLU A 131 4.52 14.46 -5.32
N ARG A 132 4.08 13.32 -4.76
CA ARG A 132 4.80 12.59 -3.72
C ARG A 132 4.97 11.14 -4.12
N TYR A 133 6.05 10.53 -3.65
CA TYR A 133 6.33 9.10 -3.86
C TYR A 133 5.13 8.23 -3.47
N ILE A 134 4.55 8.48 -2.29
CA ILE A 134 3.41 7.72 -1.80
C ILE A 134 2.18 7.79 -2.71
N ASP A 135 1.98 8.93 -3.40
CA ASP A 135 0.83 9.12 -4.29
C ASP A 135 1.02 8.28 -5.57
N VAL A 136 2.25 8.19 -6.09
CA VAL A 136 2.60 7.30 -7.20
C VAL A 136 2.50 5.84 -6.79
N ALA A 137 3.06 5.47 -5.63
CA ALA A 137 3.01 4.12 -5.12
C ALA A 137 1.55 3.66 -4.92
N SER A 138 0.70 4.43 -4.24
CA SER A 138 -0.69 3.99 -3.99
C SER A 138 -1.51 3.90 -5.27
N SER A 139 -1.48 4.94 -6.11
CA SER A 139 -2.33 5.00 -7.31
C SER A 139 -1.80 4.14 -8.45
N GLY A 140 -0.48 4.03 -8.61
CA GLY A 140 0.14 3.17 -9.61
C GLY A 140 -0.12 1.68 -9.36
N LEU A 141 0.06 1.21 -8.11
CA LEU A 141 -0.30 -0.17 -7.74
C LEU A 141 -1.78 -0.46 -7.93
N SER A 142 -2.63 0.51 -7.58
CA SER A 142 -4.08 0.43 -7.80
C SER A 142 -4.42 0.28 -9.28
N LEU A 143 -3.79 1.08 -10.15
CA LEU A 143 -3.98 1.02 -11.59
C LEU A 143 -3.53 -0.34 -12.16
N VAL A 144 -2.33 -0.81 -11.79
CA VAL A 144 -1.82 -2.13 -12.18
C VAL A 144 -2.82 -3.24 -11.81
N ALA A 145 -3.31 -3.24 -10.58
CA ALA A 145 -4.26 -4.25 -10.11
C ALA A 145 -5.63 -4.16 -10.80
N ILE A 146 -6.14 -2.95 -11.05
CA ILE A 146 -7.36 -2.75 -11.86
C ILE A 146 -7.16 -3.34 -13.26
N GLY A 147 -6.02 -3.06 -13.92
CA GLY A 147 -5.70 -3.60 -15.24
C GLY A 147 -5.64 -5.13 -15.25
N HIS A 148 -4.99 -5.75 -14.27
CA HIS A 148 -4.93 -7.20 -14.18
C HIS A 148 -6.29 -7.86 -14.00
N ARG A 149 -7.10 -7.32 -13.08
CA ARG A 149 -8.42 -7.87 -12.77
C ARG A 149 -9.41 -7.67 -13.90
N HIS A 150 -9.40 -6.51 -14.55
CA HIS A 150 -10.42 -6.11 -15.52
C HIS A 150 -9.84 -6.02 -16.93
N ALA A 151 -9.93 -7.09 -17.70
CA ALA A 151 -9.37 -7.17 -19.05
C ALA A 151 -9.78 -5.99 -19.97
N ARG A 152 -11.02 -5.50 -19.83
CA ARG A 152 -11.55 -4.37 -20.60
C ARG A 152 -10.92 -3.01 -20.25
N LEU A 153 -10.28 -2.89 -19.09
CA LEU A 153 -9.64 -1.65 -18.61
C LEU A 153 -8.11 -1.65 -18.86
N ARG A 154 -7.51 -2.76 -19.32
CA ARG A 154 -6.06 -2.92 -19.49
C ARG A 154 -5.41 -1.87 -20.37
N ALA A 155 -5.97 -1.65 -21.56
CA ALA A 155 -5.40 -0.70 -22.52
C ALA A 155 -5.41 0.74 -21.97
N GLU A 156 -6.49 1.10 -21.27
CA GLU A 156 -6.61 2.41 -20.63
C GLU A 156 -5.60 2.57 -19.47
N VAL A 157 -5.46 1.54 -18.63
CA VAL A 157 -4.47 1.50 -17.54
C VAL A 157 -3.05 1.59 -18.09
N GLY A 158 -2.68 0.76 -19.07
CA GLY A 158 -1.35 0.74 -19.66
C GLY A 158 -0.95 2.12 -20.19
N LYS A 159 -1.84 2.77 -20.96
CA LYS A 159 -1.61 4.12 -21.47
C LYS A 159 -1.33 5.15 -20.35
N VAL A 160 -2.03 5.04 -19.21
CA VAL A 160 -1.85 5.96 -18.08
C VAL A 160 -0.50 5.73 -17.41
N LEU A 161 -0.13 4.47 -17.17
CA LEU A 161 1.14 4.11 -16.56
C LEU A 161 2.33 4.50 -17.44
N GLU A 162 2.25 4.26 -18.75
CA GLU A 162 3.24 4.69 -19.75
C GLU A 162 3.41 6.21 -19.80
N THR A 163 2.32 6.97 -19.63
CA THR A 163 2.39 8.44 -19.66
C THR A 163 3.06 9.01 -18.41
N GLY A 164 2.90 8.34 -17.26
CA GLY A 164 3.48 8.79 -15.99
C GLY A 164 2.83 10.04 -15.36
N PRO A 165 3.32 10.46 -14.17
CA PRO A 165 2.93 11.70 -13.50
C PRO A 165 3.35 12.97 -14.25
N ARG A 166 2.57 14.04 -14.12
CA ARG A 166 2.85 15.37 -14.71
C ARG A 166 3.69 16.21 -13.74
N LEU A 167 4.99 16.04 -13.78
CA LEU A 167 5.92 16.77 -12.92
C LEU A 167 6.36 18.07 -13.56
N SER A 168 6.38 19.15 -12.78
CA SER A 168 6.83 20.48 -13.23
C SER A 168 8.23 20.87 -12.70
N GLY A 169 8.86 20.03 -11.88
CA GLY A 169 10.12 20.32 -11.19
C GLY A 169 11.26 19.38 -11.57
N GLU A 170 12.49 19.86 -11.33
CA GLU A 170 13.76 19.11 -11.42
C GLU A 170 14.39 18.98 -10.02
N ASP A 171 13.57 18.87 -8.98
CA ASP A 171 14.03 18.65 -7.62
C ASP A 171 14.09 17.16 -7.25
N LEU A 172 14.78 16.85 -6.15
CA LEU A 172 14.98 15.48 -5.67
C LEU A 172 13.65 14.71 -5.47
N VAL A 173 12.57 15.39 -5.08
CA VAL A 173 11.27 14.74 -4.89
C VAL A 173 10.69 14.37 -6.26
N SER A 174 10.80 15.26 -7.24
CA SER A 174 10.37 15.01 -8.62
C SER A 174 11.14 13.84 -9.25
N ASP A 175 12.44 13.72 -9.00
CA ASP A 175 13.24 12.58 -9.46
C ASP A 175 12.76 11.27 -8.81
N LEU A 176 12.56 11.26 -7.48
CA LEU A 176 12.05 10.09 -6.76
C LEU A 176 10.65 9.66 -7.27
N VAL A 177 9.79 10.62 -7.54
CA VAL A 177 8.45 10.38 -8.10
C VAL A 177 8.55 9.78 -9.51
N ARG A 178 9.50 10.24 -10.34
CA ARG A 178 9.75 9.71 -11.68
C ARG A 178 10.30 8.28 -11.63
N ASP A 179 11.24 8.01 -10.74
CA ASP A 179 11.83 6.68 -10.55
C ASP A 179 10.79 5.68 -10.07
N ALA A 180 9.93 6.09 -9.13
CA ALA A 180 8.81 5.27 -8.68
C ALA A 180 7.83 4.97 -9.83
N ALA A 181 7.47 5.97 -10.63
CA ALA A 181 6.57 5.81 -11.77
C ALA A 181 7.18 4.87 -12.83
N GLY A 182 8.48 5.03 -13.12
CA GLY A 182 9.23 4.15 -14.01
C GLY A 182 9.27 2.71 -13.51
N THR A 183 9.45 2.51 -12.20
CA THR A 183 9.39 1.18 -11.56
C THR A 183 8.01 0.54 -11.75
N ILE A 184 6.93 1.29 -11.49
CA ILE A 184 5.56 0.78 -11.65
C ILE A 184 5.25 0.48 -13.12
N ALA A 185 5.67 1.34 -14.06
CA ALA A 185 5.49 1.10 -15.49
C ALA A 185 6.29 -0.13 -15.97
N GLY A 186 7.53 -0.29 -15.49
CA GLY A 186 8.35 -1.47 -15.77
C GLY A 186 7.72 -2.76 -15.25
N GLN A 187 7.16 -2.71 -14.04
CA GLN A 187 6.40 -3.84 -13.47
C GLN A 187 5.16 -4.16 -14.28
N TRP A 188 4.40 -3.15 -14.70
CA TRP A 188 3.27 -3.35 -15.61
C TRP A 188 3.67 -4.11 -16.87
N THR A 189 4.74 -3.68 -17.54
CA THR A 189 5.26 -4.38 -18.72
C THR A 189 5.63 -5.82 -18.40
N MET A 190 6.40 -6.04 -17.33
CA MET A 190 6.80 -7.38 -16.90
C MET A 190 5.59 -8.28 -16.59
N PHE A 191 4.54 -7.74 -15.96
CA PHE A 191 3.33 -8.51 -15.68
C PHE A 191 2.52 -8.86 -16.93
N MET A 192 2.59 -8.03 -17.97
CA MET A 192 1.89 -8.27 -19.23
C MET A 192 2.64 -9.27 -20.10
N ASP A 193 3.98 -9.24 -20.07
CA ASP A 193 4.83 -10.06 -20.92
C ASP A 193 5.16 -11.42 -20.29
N GLU A 194 5.37 -11.47 -18.97
CA GLU A 194 5.83 -12.65 -18.23
C GLU A 194 5.00 -12.96 -16.95
N PRO A 195 3.67 -13.14 -17.07
CA PRO A 195 2.80 -13.33 -15.91
C PRO A 195 3.13 -14.61 -15.10
N ASP A 196 3.62 -15.67 -15.76
CA ASP A 196 3.93 -16.94 -15.11
C ASP A 196 5.21 -16.87 -14.28
N VAL A 197 6.21 -16.10 -14.71
CA VAL A 197 7.46 -15.88 -13.98
C VAL A 197 7.17 -15.18 -12.66
N LEU A 198 6.32 -14.15 -12.68
CA LEU A 198 5.97 -13.39 -11.48
C LEU A 198 5.10 -14.21 -10.52
N ALA A 199 4.20 -15.05 -11.06
CA ALA A 199 3.46 -16.01 -10.25
C ALA A 199 4.37 -17.06 -9.60
N ALA A 200 5.46 -17.48 -10.28
CA ALA A 200 6.47 -18.37 -9.70
C ALA A 200 7.24 -17.67 -8.58
N ILE A 201 7.77 -16.46 -8.81
CA ILE A 201 8.48 -15.66 -7.79
C ILE A 201 7.61 -15.45 -6.54
N HIS A 202 6.32 -15.12 -6.74
CA HIS A 202 5.38 -14.94 -5.64
C HIS A 202 5.20 -16.22 -4.81
N ARG A 203 5.03 -17.38 -5.47
CA ARG A 203 4.91 -18.68 -4.79
C ARG A 203 6.20 -19.07 -4.09
N GLU A 204 7.35 -18.87 -4.73
CA GLU A 204 8.66 -19.15 -4.12
C GLU A 204 8.89 -18.32 -2.86
N ASN A 205 8.62 -17.02 -2.91
CA ASN A 205 8.69 -16.14 -1.72
C ASN A 205 7.76 -16.66 -0.60
N GLY A 206 6.54 -17.06 -0.94
CA GLY A 206 5.60 -17.63 0.01
C GLY A 206 6.06 -18.95 0.63
N ALA A 207 6.67 -19.82 -0.17
CA ALA A 207 7.20 -21.11 0.28
C ALA A 207 8.43 -20.93 1.19
N ASP A 208 9.29 -19.96 0.90
CA ASP A 208 10.44 -19.64 1.76
C ASP A 208 9.98 -19.11 3.13
N LEU A 209 9.01 -18.18 3.14
CA LEU A 209 8.37 -17.70 4.37
C LEU A 209 7.67 -18.83 5.14
N ALA A 210 7.06 -19.80 4.43
CA ALA A 210 6.45 -20.96 5.05
C ALA A 210 7.50 -21.84 5.76
N LEU A 211 8.67 -22.07 5.15
CA LEU A 211 9.77 -22.80 5.78
C LEU A 211 10.30 -22.10 7.04
N LEU A 212 10.39 -20.78 7.01
CA LEU A 212 10.76 -20.00 8.20
C LEU A 212 9.71 -20.18 9.31
N ALA A 213 8.42 -20.12 8.96
CA ALA A 213 7.34 -20.36 9.89
C ALA A 213 7.32 -21.82 10.44
N SER A 214 7.66 -22.81 9.61
CA SER A 214 7.76 -24.22 10.00
C SER A 214 8.74 -24.46 11.15
N ARG A 215 9.80 -23.66 11.25
CA ARG A 215 10.79 -23.76 12.35
C ARG A 215 10.19 -23.39 13.71
N MET A 216 9.11 -22.61 13.72
CA MET A 216 8.38 -22.25 14.93
C MET A 216 7.22 -23.21 15.21
N ALA A 217 6.89 -24.11 14.27
CA ALA A 217 5.78 -25.03 14.42
C ALA A 217 6.11 -26.14 15.41
N SER A 218 5.10 -26.53 16.20
CA SER A 218 5.23 -27.65 17.15
C SER A 218 5.64 -28.95 16.45
N PRO A 219 6.48 -29.80 17.07
CA PRO A 219 6.83 -31.12 16.53
C PRO A 219 5.60 -31.92 16.10
N GLY A 220 5.62 -32.45 14.86
CA GLY A 220 4.52 -33.24 14.30
C GLY A 220 3.36 -32.42 13.73
N SER A 221 3.48 -31.09 13.70
CA SER A 221 2.54 -30.23 12.99
C SER A 221 2.53 -30.54 11.48
N PRO A 222 1.36 -30.54 10.81
CA PRO A 222 1.28 -30.69 9.35
C PRO A 222 1.92 -29.53 8.58
N TYR A 223 2.34 -28.46 9.28
CA TYR A 223 3.03 -27.30 8.73
C TYR A 223 4.54 -27.33 8.98
N GLN A 224 5.11 -28.51 9.24
CA GLN A 224 6.56 -28.71 9.23
C GLN A 224 7.00 -29.09 7.82
N PHE A 225 7.42 -28.10 7.04
CA PHE A 225 7.96 -28.30 5.70
C PHE A 225 9.49 -28.42 5.75
N GLU A 226 10.06 -29.35 4.98
CA GLU A 226 11.52 -29.51 4.89
C GLU A 226 12.10 -28.73 3.70
N ARG A 227 11.35 -28.65 2.60
CA ARG A 227 11.75 -27.97 1.36
C ARG A 227 10.62 -27.11 0.82
N MET A 228 10.96 -26.12 0.00
CA MET A 228 9.97 -25.20 -0.59
C MET A 228 8.91 -25.93 -1.41
N VAL A 229 9.29 -27.01 -2.12
CA VAL A 229 8.38 -27.83 -2.94
C VAL A 229 7.36 -28.61 -2.10
N ASP A 230 7.58 -28.75 -0.80
CA ASP A 230 6.65 -29.44 0.10
C ASP A 230 5.51 -28.50 0.56
N VAL A 231 5.63 -27.19 0.30
CA VAL A 231 4.62 -26.19 0.66
C VAL A 231 3.53 -26.15 -0.42
N PRO A 232 2.26 -26.36 -0.08
CA PRO A 232 1.17 -26.25 -1.06
C PRO A 232 1.10 -24.85 -1.69
N ASP A 233 1.00 -24.78 -3.02
CA ASP A 233 0.95 -23.51 -3.78
C ASP A 233 -0.06 -22.49 -3.23
N ALA A 234 -1.26 -22.94 -2.87
CA ALA A 234 -2.29 -22.06 -2.32
C ALA A 234 -1.86 -21.45 -0.96
N LEU A 235 -1.19 -22.24 -0.12
CA LEU A 235 -0.66 -21.76 1.16
C LEU A 235 0.51 -20.80 0.91
N ALA A 236 1.40 -21.11 -0.02
CA ALA A 236 2.53 -20.26 -0.38
C ALA A 236 2.05 -18.87 -0.84
N SER A 237 1.17 -18.80 -1.83
CA SER A 237 0.61 -17.52 -2.30
C SER A 237 -0.10 -16.74 -1.18
N CYS A 238 -0.86 -17.45 -0.34
CA CYS A 238 -1.51 -16.84 0.83
C CYS A 238 -0.49 -16.26 1.82
N ILE A 239 0.59 -16.98 2.14
CA ILE A 239 1.66 -16.52 3.04
C ILE A 239 2.37 -15.30 2.45
N ALA A 240 2.72 -15.31 1.17
CA ALA A 240 3.34 -14.16 0.52
C ALA A 240 2.43 -12.92 0.57
N ALA A 241 1.12 -13.08 0.35
CA ALA A 241 0.14 -12.00 0.49
C ALA A 241 -0.10 -11.54 1.94
N ASN A 242 0.40 -12.31 2.92
CA ASN A 242 0.36 -12.02 4.35
C ASN A 242 1.75 -11.68 4.92
N SER A 243 2.71 -11.33 4.07
CA SER A 243 4.05 -10.98 4.51
C SER A 243 4.03 -9.77 5.46
N PRO A 244 4.63 -9.88 6.67
CA PRO A 244 4.75 -8.79 7.62
C PRO A 244 5.88 -7.79 7.28
N VAL A 245 6.54 -7.98 6.13
CA VAL A 245 7.73 -7.23 5.74
C VAL A 245 7.40 -5.76 5.47
N GLU A 246 8.36 -4.92 5.84
CA GLU A 246 8.35 -3.48 5.63
C GLU A 246 8.53 -3.19 4.13
N TRP A 247 7.69 -2.32 3.56
CA TRP A 247 7.59 -2.19 2.10
C TRP A 247 8.69 -1.34 1.44
N MET A 248 9.28 -0.36 2.14
CA MET A 248 10.09 0.68 1.50
C MET A 248 11.56 0.31 1.32
N GLU A 249 12.17 -0.37 2.30
CA GLU A 249 13.62 -0.61 2.30
C GLU A 249 13.99 -2.08 2.08
N SER A 250 13.00 -2.93 1.87
CA SER A 250 13.17 -4.37 1.73
C SER A 250 13.55 -4.77 0.29
N PRO A 251 14.69 -5.46 0.07
CA PRO A 251 14.99 -6.13 -1.20
C PRO A 251 13.87 -7.10 -1.64
N GLU A 252 13.13 -7.65 -0.67
CA GLU A 252 11.98 -8.55 -0.87
C GLU A 252 10.72 -7.82 -1.37
N MET A 253 10.75 -6.48 -1.47
CA MET A 253 9.65 -5.67 -2.03
C MET A 253 9.31 -6.09 -3.46
N LEU A 254 10.31 -6.35 -4.32
CA LEU A 254 10.07 -6.80 -5.69
C LEU A 254 9.35 -8.15 -5.75
N GLY A 255 9.74 -9.11 -4.91
CA GLY A 255 9.08 -10.41 -4.81
C GLY A 255 7.64 -10.29 -4.28
N SER A 256 7.43 -9.37 -3.34
CA SER A 256 6.09 -9.08 -2.79
C SER A 256 5.20 -8.34 -3.79
N LEU A 257 5.78 -7.53 -4.67
CA LEU A 257 5.11 -6.90 -5.80
C LEU A 257 4.65 -7.89 -6.86
N GLY A 258 5.40 -8.97 -7.03
CA GLY A 258 4.98 -10.14 -7.81
C GLY A 258 3.61 -10.69 -7.42
N ALA A 259 3.12 -10.39 -6.20
CA ALA A 259 1.80 -10.79 -5.73
C ALA A 259 0.65 -10.04 -6.40
N VAL A 260 0.87 -8.84 -6.95
CA VAL A 260 -0.22 -7.96 -7.41
C VAL A 260 -1.15 -8.64 -8.44
N PRO A 261 -0.65 -9.35 -9.47
CA PRO A 261 -1.53 -10.09 -10.39
C PRO A 261 -2.37 -11.16 -9.69
N TRP A 262 -1.79 -11.92 -8.76
CA TRP A 262 -2.51 -12.96 -8.01
C TRP A 262 -3.56 -12.34 -7.10
N VAL A 263 -3.15 -11.39 -6.25
CA VAL A 263 -4.00 -10.67 -5.31
C VAL A 263 -5.14 -9.98 -6.06
N SER A 264 -4.90 -9.34 -7.21
CA SER A 264 -5.96 -8.65 -7.96
C SER A 264 -7.13 -9.57 -8.36
N ARG A 265 -6.92 -10.89 -8.44
CA ARG A 265 -7.93 -11.90 -8.82
C ARG A 265 -8.40 -12.77 -7.66
N ALA A 266 -7.70 -12.75 -6.53
CA ALA A 266 -7.98 -13.58 -5.37
C ALA A 266 -9.41 -13.40 -4.81
N GLY A 267 -9.95 -14.49 -4.24
CA GLY A 267 -11.10 -14.46 -3.34
C GLY A 267 -10.79 -13.71 -2.04
N LEU A 268 -11.81 -13.40 -1.24
CA LEU A 268 -11.57 -12.77 0.06
C LEU A 268 -10.91 -13.77 1.02
N GLU A 269 -11.30 -15.04 0.94
CA GLU A 269 -10.76 -16.15 1.70
C GLU A 269 -9.27 -16.38 1.46
N ASP A 270 -8.81 -16.21 0.22
CA ASP A 270 -7.41 -16.39 -0.17
C ASP A 270 -6.48 -15.37 0.50
N LEU A 271 -7.01 -14.22 0.93
CA LEU A 271 -6.24 -13.20 1.65
C LEU A 271 -6.02 -13.53 3.12
N HIS A 272 -6.51 -14.66 3.61
CA HIS A 272 -6.49 -15.00 5.03
C HIS A 272 -5.84 -16.36 5.25
N LEU A 273 -4.78 -16.36 6.06
CA LEU A 273 -4.09 -17.58 6.43
C LEU A 273 -5.05 -18.59 7.07
N PRO A 274 -4.87 -19.90 6.79
CA PRO A 274 -5.63 -20.95 7.45
C PRO A 274 -5.49 -20.86 8.97
N ALA A 275 -6.57 -21.13 9.70
CA ALA A 275 -6.59 -20.96 11.16
C ALA A 275 -5.66 -21.94 11.88
N ASP A 276 -5.60 -23.18 11.38
CA ASP A 276 -4.65 -24.22 11.77
C ASP A 276 -3.21 -23.84 11.46
N PHE A 277 -2.93 -23.22 10.31
CA PHE A 277 -1.61 -22.64 10.04
C PHE A 277 -1.26 -21.56 11.06
N LEU A 278 -2.16 -20.62 11.34
CA LEU A 278 -1.93 -19.56 12.34
C LEU A 278 -1.73 -20.14 13.75
N THR A 279 -2.43 -21.22 14.11
CA THR A 279 -2.23 -21.91 15.39
C THR A 279 -0.88 -22.62 15.44
N ALA A 280 -0.45 -23.25 14.36
CA ALA A 280 0.83 -23.93 14.28
C ALA A 280 2.03 -22.97 14.21
N ALA A 281 1.91 -21.91 13.41
CA ALA A 281 2.93 -20.89 13.20
C ALA A 281 2.89 -19.79 14.27
N ARG A 282 2.06 -19.92 15.31
CA ARG A 282 1.96 -18.98 16.44
C ARG A 282 3.23 -19.04 17.28
N GLY A 283 4.29 -18.43 16.75
CA GLY A 283 5.41 -17.97 17.56
C GLY A 283 4.92 -16.91 18.55
N VAL A 284 5.69 -16.69 19.62
CA VAL A 284 5.49 -15.53 20.48
C VAL A 284 5.77 -14.29 19.61
N TRP A 285 4.73 -13.52 19.31
CA TRP A 285 4.92 -12.21 18.67
C TRP A 285 5.93 -11.39 19.48
N ASP A 286 6.84 -10.71 18.78
CA ASP A 286 7.87 -9.87 19.38
C ASP A 286 7.73 -8.43 18.87
N ALA A 287 7.76 -7.46 19.79
CA ALA A 287 7.75 -6.03 19.47
C ALA A 287 8.89 -5.62 18.52
N ALA A 288 9.99 -6.37 18.50
CA ALA A 288 11.07 -6.20 17.54
C ALA A 288 10.61 -6.28 16.08
N TRP A 289 9.55 -7.03 15.78
CA TRP A 289 9.03 -7.19 14.41
C TRP A 289 8.35 -5.94 13.87
N ALA A 290 7.69 -5.16 14.75
CA ALA A 290 7.03 -3.92 14.36
C ALA A 290 8.01 -2.74 14.22
N LYS A 291 9.23 -2.86 14.76
CA LYS A 291 10.19 -1.76 14.79
C LYS A 291 10.68 -1.33 13.40
N PRO A 292 11.08 -2.23 12.47
CA PRO A 292 11.46 -1.82 11.11
C PRO A 292 10.36 -1.03 10.40
N VAL A 293 9.11 -1.49 10.52
CA VAL A 293 7.92 -0.82 9.97
C VAL A 293 7.75 0.59 10.53
N LEU A 294 7.92 0.77 11.85
CA LEU A 294 7.87 2.09 12.47
C LEU A 294 9.03 2.99 12.04
N LEU A 295 10.22 2.42 11.83
CA LEU A 295 11.38 3.19 11.41
C LEU A 295 11.24 3.72 9.98
N SER A 296 10.75 2.91 9.04
CA SER A 296 10.56 3.38 7.67
C SER A 296 9.49 4.47 7.55
N ALA A 297 8.48 4.43 8.41
CA ALA A 297 7.47 5.50 8.51
C ALA A 297 8.07 6.85 8.98
N ARG A 298 9.31 6.88 9.49
CA ARG A 298 10.00 8.12 9.89
C ARG A 298 10.47 8.94 8.68
N GLU A 299 10.73 8.29 7.54
CA GLU A 299 11.47 8.89 6.45
C GLU A 299 10.71 10.06 5.81
N PRO A 300 11.15 11.33 6.01
CA PRO A 300 10.37 12.50 5.66
C PRO A 300 10.11 12.63 4.16
N PHE A 301 11.04 12.17 3.32
CA PHE A 301 10.96 12.34 1.86
C PHE A 301 9.83 11.53 1.23
N LEU A 302 9.36 10.47 1.88
CA LEU A 302 8.21 9.68 1.43
C LEU A 302 6.88 10.45 1.55
N TRP A 303 6.84 11.38 2.52
CA TRP A 303 5.65 12.15 2.89
C TRP A 303 5.76 13.63 2.53
N ALA A 304 6.98 14.13 2.30
CA ALA A 304 7.27 15.50 1.98
C ALA A 304 6.73 15.83 0.59
N ARG A 305 6.02 16.95 0.49
CA ARG A 305 5.74 17.57 -0.82
C ARG A 305 7.05 18.13 -1.39
N PRO A 306 7.17 18.23 -2.72
CA PRO A 306 8.20 19.06 -3.32
C PRO A 306 8.16 20.41 -2.61
N ILE A 307 9.31 20.89 -2.17
CA ILE A 307 9.39 22.25 -1.64
C ILE A 307 9.05 23.11 -2.85
N GLN A 308 7.81 23.59 -2.94
CA GLN A 308 7.49 24.69 -3.84
C GLN A 308 8.48 25.77 -3.46
N GLN A 309 9.48 26.00 -4.30
CA GLN A 309 10.38 27.12 -4.10
C GLN A 309 9.46 28.32 -3.98
N ALA A 310 9.43 28.93 -2.79
CA ALA A 310 8.67 30.15 -2.59
C ALA A 310 9.01 31.04 -3.78
N PRO A 311 8.00 31.53 -4.54
CA PRO A 311 8.23 32.18 -5.82
C PRO A 311 9.35 33.18 -5.61
N LYS A 312 10.47 33.00 -6.32
CA LYS A 312 11.75 33.69 -6.07
C LYS A 312 11.42 35.13 -5.73
N VAL A 313 11.45 35.48 -4.45
CA VAL A 313 10.97 36.78 -4.01
C VAL A 313 11.86 37.76 -4.73
N VAL A 314 11.29 38.50 -5.69
CA VAL A 314 12.08 39.35 -6.56
C VAL A 314 12.79 40.31 -5.62
N SER A 315 14.10 40.12 -5.51
CA SER A 315 14.93 40.93 -4.63
C SER A 315 14.60 42.38 -4.92
N ARG A 316 14.29 43.15 -3.88
CA ARG A 316 13.94 44.58 -4.02
C ARG A 316 15.02 45.34 -4.83
N LYS A 317 16.27 44.83 -4.85
CA LYS A 317 17.40 45.37 -5.61
C LYS A 317 17.68 44.64 -6.94
N GLY A 318 17.05 43.49 -7.21
CA GLY A 318 17.21 42.70 -8.44
C GLY A 318 16.46 43.27 -9.64
N PRO A 319 16.74 42.77 -10.86
CA PRO A 319 16.05 43.21 -12.08
C PRO A 319 14.55 42.90 -12.00
N CYS A 320 13.74 43.82 -12.53
CA CYS A 320 12.29 43.70 -12.53
C CYS A 320 11.83 42.68 -13.58
N PRO A 321 10.92 41.74 -13.24
CA PRO A 321 10.48 40.69 -14.16
C PRO A 321 9.64 41.19 -15.36
N CYS A 322 9.20 42.45 -15.37
CA CYS A 322 8.45 43.02 -16.50
C CYS A 322 9.29 43.36 -17.74
N GLY A 323 10.60 43.04 -17.73
CA GLY A 323 11.49 43.30 -18.87
C GLY A 323 11.98 44.75 -19.02
N SER A 324 11.64 45.65 -18.07
CA SER A 324 12.02 47.07 -18.16
C SER A 324 13.51 47.38 -17.95
N GLY A 325 14.32 46.39 -17.55
CA GLY A 325 15.72 46.56 -17.19
C GLY A 325 15.97 47.33 -15.87
N LYS A 326 14.93 47.83 -15.19
CA LYS A 326 15.03 48.55 -13.91
C LYS A 326 15.05 47.61 -12.71
N LYS A 327 15.56 48.07 -11.56
CA LYS A 327 15.44 47.33 -10.28
C LYS A 327 13.97 47.25 -9.85
N TYR A 328 13.53 46.12 -9.30
CA TYR A 328 12.12 45.85 -8.94
C TYR A 328 11.47 46.97 -8.10
N LYS A 329 12.17 47.48 -7.08
CA LYS A 329 11.69 48.58 -6.22
C LYS A 329 11.48 49.93 -6.89
N ARG A 330 11.96 50.09 -8.13
CA ARG A 330 11.84 51.32 -8.94
C ARG A 330 10.94 51.10 -10.16
N CYS A 331 10.22 49.99 -10.19
CA CYS A 331 9.33 49.62 -11.28
C CYS A 331 8.04 49.03 -10.70
N CYS A 332 7.84 47.71 -10.77
CA CYS A 332 6.60 47.07 -10.32
C CYS A 332 6.44 47.01 -8.79
N GLY A 333 7.51 47.23 -8.01
CA GLY A 333 7.47 47.25 -6.54
C GLY A 333 7.49 48.66 -5.94
N ALA A 334 7.04 49.67 -6.70
CA ALA A 334 6.94 51.06 -6.27
C ALA A 334 5.60 51.35 -5.59
#